data_AF-A0A659Q222-F1
#
_entry.id   AF-A0A659Q222-F1
#
_cell.length_a   1.000
_cell.length_b   1.000
_cell.length_c   1.000
_cell.angle_alpha   90.00
_cell.angle_beta   90.00
_cell.angle_gamma   90.00
#
_symmetry.space_group_name_H-M   'P 1'
#
loop_
_entity.id
_entity.type
_entity.pdbx_description
1 polymer ?
#
loop_
_entity_poly.entity_id
_entity_poly.type
_entity_poly.pdbx_seq_one_letter_code
_entity_poly.pdbx_strand_id
1 'polypeptide(L)'
;HIDDDAVRVTVSVEHGGVTTTFDATKGVGGWSFTPTGAWADGDYTLSVSVEDKAGNTSHSASLTVTVDTQIAINNIELVNDSGIPDDNLTNNVRP
;
A
#
# COMPACT_ATOMS: atom_id res chain seq x y z
N HIS A 1 -19.65 -10.34 -8.09
CA HIS A 1 -20.94 -10.02 -7.47
C HIS A 1 -21.01 -10.89 -6.22
N ILE A 2 -21.22 -10.29 -5.05
CA ILE A 2 -21.45 -11.02 -3.79
C ILE A 2 -22.97 -11.05 -3.62
N ASP A 3 -23.54 -12.24 -3.48
CA ASP A 3 -24.99 -12.45 -3.38
C ASP A 3 -25.58 -11.81 -2.11
N ASP A 4 -26.88 -11.50 -2.14
CA ASP A 4 -27.57 -10.76 -1.07
C ASP A 4 -27.68 -11.55 0.26
N ASP A 5 -27.37 -12.84 0.23
CA ASP A 5 -27.36 -13.76 1.38
C ASP A 5 -25.98 -13.96 2.02
N ALA A 6 -24.96 -13.20 1.60
CA ALA A 6 -23.68 -13.14 2.31
C ALA A 6 -23.88 -12.63 3.75
N VAL A 7 -23.62 -13.50 4.73
CA VAL A 7 -23.75 -13.23 6.16
C VAL A 7 -22.43 -12.75 6.76
N ARG A 8 -21.30 -13.23 6.25
CA ARG A 8 -19.98 -12.83 6.71
C ARG A 8 -19.01 -12.71 5.54
N VAL A 9 -18.32 -11.58 5.47
CA VAL A 9 -17.23 -11.37 4.52
C VAL A 9 -15.98 -11.04 5.31
N THR A 10 -14.92 -11.80 5.10
CA THR A 10 -13.63 -11.58 5.74
C THR A 10 -12.53 -11.37 4.71
N VAL A 11 -11.51 -10.61 5.09
CA VAL A 11 -10.30 -10.39 4.32
C VAL A 11 -9.13 -11.01 5.08
N SER A 12 -8.47 -11.98 4.47
CA SER A 12 -7.22 -12.55 4.96
C SER A 12 -6.04 -11.79 4.33
N VAL A 13 -5.13 -11.34 5.18
CA VAL A 13 -3.91 -10.62 4.79
C VAL A 13 -2.72 -11.42 5.29
N GLU A 14 -1.88 -11.88 4.37
CA GLU A 14 -0.63 -12.58 4.66
C GLU A 14 0.57 -11.67 4.40
N HIS A 15 1.48 -11.61 5.36
CA HIS A 15 2.74 -10.90 5.26
C HIS A 15 3.82 -11.62 6.05
N GLY A 16 4.95 -11.93 5.41
CA GLY A 16 6.08 -12.61 6.06
C GLY A 16 5.72 -13.97 6.64
N GLY A 17 4.74 -14.69 6.05
CA GLY A 17 4.27 -15.99 6.54
C GLY A 17 3.26 -15.92 7.67
N VAL A 18 2.85 -14.73 8.11
CA VAL A 18 1.81 -14.53 9.13
C VAL A 18 0.52 -14.10 8.45
N THR A 19 -0.57 -14.83 8.66
CA THR A 19 -1.90 -14.48 8.16
C THR A 19 -2.76 -13.88 9.26
N THR A 20 -3.34 -12.72 9.00
CA THR A 20 -4.33 -12.06 9.85
C THR A 20 -5.66 -11.95 9.10
N THR A 21 -6.77 -12.21 9.78
CA THR A 21 -8.11 -12.12 9.19
C THR A 21 -8.88 -10.96 9.79
N PHE A 22 -9.55 -10.19 8.93
CA PHE A 22 -10.34 -9.03 9.29
C PHE A 22 -11.76 -9.17 8.77
N ASP A 23 -12.73 -8.63 9.52
CA ASP A 23 -14.11 -8.52 9.02
C ASP A 23 -14.21 -7.37 8.02
N ALA A 24 -14.85 -7.63 6.88
CA ALA A 24 -15.21 -6.59 5.92
C ALA A 24 -16.53 -5.92 6.34
N THR A 25 -16.69 -4.66 6.00
CA THR A 25 -17.91 -3.88 6.27
C THR A 25 -18.72 -3.70 4.99
N LYS A 26 -20.03 -3.98 5.02
CA LYS A 26 -20.96 -3.74 3.91
C LYS A 26 -21.38 -2.27 3.91
N GLY A 27 -21.00 -1.52 2.88
CA GLY A 27 -21.42 -0.15 2.63
C GLY A 27 -22.30 -0.03 1.37
N VAL A 28 -22.71 1.20 1.05
CA VAL A 28 -23.57 1.49 -0.12
C VAL A 28 -22.88 1.14 -1.45
N GLY A 29 -21.55 1.16 -1.49
CA GLY A 29 -20.73 0.84 -2.67
C GLY A 29 -20.20 -0.60 -2.72
N GLY A 30 -20.60 -1.48 -1.79
CA GLY A 30 -20.09 -2.84 -1.67
C GLY A 30 -19.32 -3.08 -0.36
N TRP A 31 -18.50 -4.12 -0.34
CA TRP A 31 -17.72 -4.52 0.84
C TRP A 31 -16.37 -3.81 0.87
N SER A 32 -16.00 -3.28 2.04
CA SER A 32 -14.73 -2.59 2.25
C SER A 32 -14.01 -3.10 3.49
N PHE A 33 -12.69 -3.14 3.43
CA PHE A 33 -11.80 -3.41 4.56
C PHE A 33 -10.80 -2.27 4.68
N THR A 34 -10.55 -1.81 5.91
CA THR A 34 -9.50 -0.84 6.22
C THR A 34 -8.60 -1.43 7.29
N PRO A 35 -7.27 -1.51 7.07
CA PRO A 35 -6.34 -1.93 8.10
C PRO A 35 -6.44 -1.05 9.34
N THR A 36 -6.40 -1.64 10.54
CA THR A 36 -6.51 -0.90 11.82
C THR A 36 -5.23 -0.16 12.20
N GLY A 37 -4.10 -0.49 11.57
CA GLY A 37 -2.80 0.14 11.80
C GLY A 37 -2.02 0.28 10.50
N ALA A 38 -0.98 1.11 10.53
CA ALA A 38 -0.07 1.28 9.41
C ALA A 38 0.66 -0.05 9.11
N TRP A 39 0.80 -0.35 7.82
CA TRP A 39 1.60 -1.47 7.34
C TRP A 39 3.02 -1.00 7.04
N ALA A 40 3.99 -1.87 7.29
CA ALA A 40 5.37 -1.60 6.92
C ALA A 40 5.55 -1.82 5.42
N ASP A 41 6.65 -1.33 4.87
CA ASP A 41 6.99 -1.60 3.47
C ASP A 41 7.18 -3.09 3.24
N GLY A 42 6.69 -3.57 2.11
CA GLY A 42 6.80 -4.96 1.69
C GLY A 42 5.57 -5.48 0.97
N ASP A 43 5.62 -6.77 0.65
CA ASP A 43 4.55 -7.46 -0.06
C ASP A 43 3.53 -8.06 0.91
N TYR A 44 2.26 -7.95 0.52
CA TYR A 44 1.09 -8.45 1.23
C TYR A 44 0.23 -9.27 0.27
N THR A 45 -0.19 -10.47 0.69
CA THR A 45 -1.12 -11.31 -0.08
C THR A 45 -2.51 -11.23 0.54
N LEU A 46 -3.48 -10.71 -0.21
CA LEU A 46 -4.86 -10.55 0.22
C LEU A 46 -5.76 -11.61 -0.42
N SER A 47 -6.69 -12.16 0.35
CA SER A 47 -7.79 -12.97 -0.17
C SER A 47 -9.08 -12.67 0.59
N VAL A 48 -10.22 -12.84 -0.08
CA VAL A 48 -11.55 -12.59 0.49
C VAL A 48 -12.27 -13.92 0.65
N SER A 49 -12.87 -14.13 1.82
CA SER A 49 -13.79 -15.25 2.08
C SER A 49 -15.20 -14.71 2.29
N VAL A 50 -16.18 -15.33 1.64
CA VAL A 50 -17.60 -14.99 1.74
C VAL A 50 -18.34 -16.21 2.24
N GLU A 51 -19.09 -16.06 3.32
CA GLU A 51 -19.98 -17.08 3.88
C GLU A 51 -21.44 -16.64 3.72
N ASP A 52 -22.27 -17.53 3.16
CA ASP A 52 -23.71 -17.32 3.03
C ASP A 52 -24.50 -17.78 4.27
N LYS A 53 -25.81 -17.52 4.30
CA LYS A 53 -26.69 -17.91 5.41
C LYS A 53 -26.82 -19.43 5.59
N ALA A 54 -26.57 -20.21 4.55
CA ALA A 54 -26.59 -21.67 4.60
C ALA A 54 -25.25 -22.26 5.08
N GLY A 55 -24.23 -21.41 5.30
CA GLY A 55 -22.89 -21.80 5.74
C GLY A 55 -21.96 -22.22 4.59
N ASN A 56 -22.32 -21.98 3.33
CA ASN A 56 -21.39 -22.21 2.23
C ASN A 56 -20.35 -21.10 2.21
N THR A 57 -19.08 -21.47 2.01
CA THR A 57 -17.96 -20.53 1.92
C THR A 57 -17.35 -20.53 0.53
N SER A 58 -17.07 -19.34 0.00
CA SER A 58 -16.35 -19.13 -1.25
C SER A 58 -15.15 -18.22 -1.01
N HIS A 59 -14.08 -18.46 -1.76
CA HIS A 59 -12.83 -17.72 -1.64
C HIS A 59 -12.50 -17.02 -2.96
N SER A 60 -11.99 -15.79 -2.87
CA SER A 60 -11.44 -15.11 -4.04
C SER A 60 -10.06 -15.67 -4.42
N ALA A 61 -9.61 -15.36 -5.63
CA ALA A 61 -8.20 -15.44 -5.95
C ALA A 61 -7.38 -14.53 -5.02
N SER A 62 -6.11 -14.89 -4.80
CA SER A 62 -5.17 -14.05 -4.07
C SER A 62 -4.78 -12.82 -4.89
N LEU A 63 -4.61 -11.70 -4.20
CA LEU A 63 -4.12 -10.44 -4.75
C LEU A 63 -2.87 -10.02 -3.98
N THR A 64 -1.75 -9.88 -4.68
CA THR A 64 -0.53 -9.33 -4.10
C THR A 64 -0.56 -7.80 -4.17
N VAL A 65 -0.27 -7.15 -3.05
CA VAL A 65 -0.21 -5.70 -2.88
C VAL A 65 1.13 -5.35 -2.25
N THR A 66 1.85 -4.40 -2.83
CA THR A 66 3.11 -3.90 -2.27
C THR A 66 2.85 -2.57 -1.57
N VAL A 67 3.29 -2.45 -0.32
CA VAL A 67 3.33 -1.19 0.43
C VAL A 67 4.74 -0.62 0.30
N ASP A 68 4.82 0.65 -0.12
CA ASP A 68 6.06 1.42 -0.19
C ASP A 68 5.79 2.83 0.33
N THR A 69 6.39 3.16 1.47
CA THR A 69 6.28 4.45 2.16
C THR A 69 7.59 5.24 2.09
N GLN A 70 8.61 4.72 1.41
CA GLN A 70 9.91 5.37 1.29
C GLN A 70 9.95 6.36 0.13
N ILE A 71 10.56 7.52 0.38
CA ILE A 71 10.87 8.51 -0.65
C ILE A 71 12.38 8.48 -0.89
N ALA A 72 12.80 8.07 -2.09
CA ALA A 72 14.19 8.16 -2.50
C ALA A 72 14.48 9.56 -3.06
N ILE A 73 15.08 10.45 -2.26
CA ILE A 73 15.77 11.64 -2.79
C ILE A 73 17.23 11.23 -3.01
N ASN A 74 17.57 10.82 -4.23
CA ASN A 74 18.90 10.28 -4.49
C ASN A 74 20.00 11.34 -4.31
N ASN A 75 19.77 12.58 -4.74
CA ASN A 75 20.67 13.72 -4.60
C ASN A 75 20.04 14.94 -5.31
N ILE A 76 20.23 16.15 -4.79
CA ILE A 76 20.13 17.36 -5.60
C ILE A 76 21.56 17.77 -5.92
N GLU A 77 22.02 17.50 -7.14
CA GLU A 77 23.31 17.95 -7.62
C GLU A 77 23.13 19.29 -8.35
N LEU A 78 23.82 20.33 -7.89
CA LEU A 78 23.89 21.60 -8.60
C LEU A 78 24.89 21.46 -9.76
N VAL A 79 24.37 21.24 -10.96
CA VAL A 79 25.16 21.24 -12.20
C VAL A 79 25.39 22.67 -12.69
N ASN A 80 26.54 23.25 -12.31
CA ASN A 80 27.24 24.47 -12.81
C ASN A 80 26.60 25.85 -12.49
N ASP A 81 27.24 26.73 -11.70
CA ASP A 81 28.42 27.60 -11.94
C ASP A 81 28.20 28.67 -13.03
N SER A 82 27.72 29.85 -12.61
CA SER A 82 27.62 31.06 -13.45
C SER A 82 28.66 32.14 -13.10
N GLY A 83 29.70 31.82 -12.32
CA GLY A 83 30.85 32.69 -12.09
C GLY A 83 30.57 34.10 -11.53
N ILE A 84 29.67 34.25 -10.55
CA ILE A 84 29.53 35.52 -9.81
C ILE A 84 30.50 35.52 -8.62
N PRO A 85 31.48 36.44 -8.56
CA PRO A 85 32.38 36.53 -7.40
C PRO A 85 31.62 36.99 -6.15
N ASP A 86 31.93 36.36 -5.00
CA ASP A 86 31.47 36.68 -3.62
C ASP A 86 30.15 36.04 -3.14
N ASP A 87 29.65 35.01 -3.84
CA ASP A 87 28.52 34.19 -3.36
C ASP A 87 28.95 32.95 -2.53
N ASN A 88 30.26 32.78 -2.31
CA ASN A 88 30.89 31.63 -1.64
C ASN A 88 30.47 30.25 -2.21
N LEU A 89 29.99 30.20 -3.45
CA LEU A 89 29.67 28.96 -4.15
C LEU A 89 30.69 28.60 -5.23
N THR A 90 31.40 29.56 -5.84
CA THR A 90 32.48 29.27 -6.81
C THR A 90 33.64 30.28 -6.73
N ASN A 91 34.88 29.77 -6.75
CA ASN A 91 36.09 30.57 -6.95
C ASN A 91 36.63 30.28 -8.36
N ASN A 92 36.29 31.11 -9.34
CA ASN A 92 37.03 31.11 -10.60
C ASN A 92 37.51 32.53 -10.92
N VAL A 93 38.75 32.80 -10.51
CA VAL A 93 39.51 33.99 -10.88
C VAL A 93 39.84 33.89 -12.38
N ARG A 94 39.11 34.67 -13.19
CA ARG A 94 39.49 35.41 -14.41
C ARG A 94 40.68 34.97 -15.29
N PRO A 95 40.60 35.37 -16.57
CA PRO A 95 41.49 36.46 -17.05
C PRO A 95 40.78 37.84 -17.12
#